data_AF-A0A4S4FR74-F1
#
_entry.id   AF-A0A4S4FR74-F1
#
_cell.length_a   1.000
_cell.length_b   1.000
_cell.length_c   1.000
_cell.angle_alpha   90.00
_cell.angle_beta   90.00
_cell.angle_gamma   90.00
#
_symmetry.space_group_name_H-M   'P 1'
#
loop_
_entity.id
_entity.type
_entity.pdbx_description
1 polymer ?
#
loop_
_entity_poly.entity_id
_entity_poly.type
_entity_poly.pdbx_seq_one_letter_code
_entity_poly.pdbx_strand_id
1 'polypeptide(L)'
;MQTFLPYPEFDLSMAALDTPRLGKQRVETLQVMRALTIAGYGWQNHPVVRMWRGYRPALMAYQDATCDEWEARGHVDTCRLKTLIDLEAVTEDAAAYRAGTYDLPPWFGSEEVHRSHRSNLLRKDPVHYAEMAHDVPADLAYVWPSASV
;
A
#
# COMPACT_ATOMS: atom_id res chain seq x y z
N MET A 1 3.67 -10.21 1.73
CA MET A 1 2.86 -9.21 1.04
C MET A 1 3.28 -7.87 1.58
N GLN A 2 3.49 -6.88 0.71
CA GLN A 2 4.12 -5.62 1.11
C GLN A 2 3.21 -4.39 1.08
N THR A 3 2.13 -4.46 0.32
CA THR A 3 1.02 -3.53 0.40
C THR A 3 -0.28 -4.29 0.58
N PHE A 4 -1.16 -3.89 1.48
CA PHE A 4 -2.47 -4.52 1.67
C PHE A 4 -3.58 -3.53 1.36
N LEU A 5 -4.52 -3.95 0.52
CA LEU A 5 -5.63 -3.14 0.07
C LEU A 5 -6.89 -4.03 -0.03
N PRO A 6 -7.47 -4.48 1.11
CA PRO A 6 -8.66 -5.34 1.10
C PRO A 6 -9.93 -4.65 0.60
N TYR A 7 -9.95 -3.31 0.53
CA TYR A 7 -11.07 -2.48 0.05
C TYR A 7 -10.60 -1.52 -1.05
N PRO A 8 -11.50 -1.01 -1.91
CA PRO A 8 -11.16 -0.03 -2.94
C PRO A 8 -10.86 1.38 -2.41
N GLU A 9 -10.75 1.56 -1.10
CA GLU A 9 -10.38 2.80 -0.43
C GLU A 9 -9.17 2.59 0.50
N PHE A 10 -8.26 3.57 0.54
CA PHE A 10 -7.04 3.47 1.34
C PHE A 10 -7.34 3.50 2.85
N ASP A 11 -8.18 4.41 3.30
CA ASP A 11 -8.58 4.57 4.71
C ASP A 11 -9.29 3.33 5.24
N LEU A 12 -10.30 2.82 4.52
CA LEU A 12 -10.99 1.58 4.89
C LEU A 12 -10.04 0.38 4.91
N SER A 13 -9.12 0.32 3.95
CA SER A 13 -8.09 -0.72 3.90
C SER A 13 -7.18 -0.68 5.13
N MET A 14 -6.74 0.50 5.57
CA MET A 14 -5.84 0.64 6.73
C MET A 14 -6.56 0.37 8.04
N ALA A 15 -7.79 0.88 8.20
CA ALA A 15 -8.62 0.64 9.37
C ALA A 15 -8.87 -0.86 9.61
N ALA A 16 -8.99 -1.65 8.54
CA ALA A 16 -9.23 -3.08 8.63
C ALA A 16 -8.02 -3.91 9.12
N LEU A 17 -6.80 -3.40 8.97
CA LEU A 17 -5.59 -4.14 9.34
C LEU A 17 -5.43 -4.22 10.85
N ASP A 18 -4.98 -5.38 11.34
CA ASP A 18 -4.43 -5.47 12.68
C ASP A 18 -3.18 -4.59 12.84
N THR A 19 -2.90 -4.18 14.07
CA THR A 19 -1.81 -3.25 14.39
C THR A 19 -0.44 -3.72 13.90
N PRO A 20 -0.01 -5.01 14.07
CA PRO A 20 1.24 -5.48 13.50
C PRO A 20 1.36 -5.28 11.98
N ARG A 21 0.32 -5.62 11.21
CA ARG A 21 0.35 -5.48 9.75
C ARG A 21 0.28 -4.03 9.32
N LEU A 22 -0.54 -3.20 9.96
CA LEU A 22 -0.57 -1.75 9.73
C LEU A 22 0.81 -1.11 9.97
N GLY A 23 1.45 -1.45 11.10
CA GLY A 23 2.80 -0.96 11.40
C GLY A 23 3.82 -1.37 10.33
N LYS A 24 3.68 -2.59 9.79
CA LYS A 24 4.53 -3.08 8.70
C LYS A 24 4.28 -2.34 7.38
N GLN A 25 3.03 -2.00 7.07
CA GLN A 25 2.65 -1.24 5.88
C GLN A 25 3.40 0.09 5.78
N ARG A 26 3.59 0.80 6.89
CA ARG A 26 4.34 2.08 6.89
C ARG A 26 5.78 1.91 6.43
N VAL A 27 6.44 0.84 6.90
CA VAL A 27 7.86 0.58 6.60
C VAL A 27 8.02 0.06 5.18
N GLU A 28 7.16 -0.86 4.76
CA GLU A 28 7.23 -1.45 3.43
C GLU A 28 6.90 -0.43 2.33
N THR A 29 5.94 0.46 2.57
CA THR A 29 5.60 1.56 1.65
C THR A 29 6.79 2.49 1.42
N LEU A 30 7.49 2.89 2.49
CA LEU A 30 8.75 3.65 2.38
C LEU A 30 9.80 2.90 1.56
N GLN A 31 9.94 1.58 1.74
CA GLN A 31 10.89 0.78 0.95
C GLN A 31 10.50 0.72 -0.54
N VAL A 32 9.20 0.65 -0.85
CA VAL A 32 8.72 0.71 -2.23
C VAL A 32 8.98 2.08 -2.86
N MET A 33 8.70 3.17 -2.14
CA MET A 33 9.00 4.52 -2.62
C MET A 33 10.48 4.66 -2.95
N ARG A 34 11.38 4.22 -2.06
CA ARG A 34 12.83 4.21 -2.31
C ARG A 34 13.24 3.38 -3.50
N ALA A 35 12.64 2.20 -3.69
CA ALA A 35 12.91 1.38 -4.87
C ALA A 35 12.46 2.08 -6.17
N LEU A 36 11.46 2.95 -6.11
CA LEU A 36 10.96 3.71 -7.25
C LEU A 36 11.70 5.03 -7.51
N THR A 37 12.50 5.52 -6.57
CA THR A 37 13.16 6.84 -6.65
C THR A 37 14.69 6.76 -6.60
N ILE A 38 15.27 5.83 -5.83
CA ILE A 38 16.71 5.70 -5.63
C ILE A 38 17.28 4.62 -6.55
N ALA A 39 18.15 5.02 -7.48
CA ALA A 39 18.83 4.10 -8.38
C ALA A 39 19.70 3.09 -7.61
N GLY A 40 19.60 1.81 -7.93
CA GLY A 40 20.38 0.75 -7.28
C GLY A 40 19.89 0.37 -5.88
N TYR A 41 18.77 0.94 -5.39
CA TYR A 41 18.17 0.50 -4.14
C TYR A 41 17.75 -0.98 -4.23
N GLY A 42 17.77 -1.68 -3.10
CA GLY A 42 17.23 -3.05 -3.04
C GLY A 42 15.75 -3.07 -3.47
N TRP A 43 15.23 -4.23 -3.88
CA TRP A 43 13.81 -4.43 -4.22
C TRP A 43 13.29 -3.84 -5.54
N GLN A 44 14.11 -3.18 -6.36
CA GLN A 44 13.67 -2.63 -7.66
C GLN A 44 12.96 -3.66 -8.58
N ASN A 45 13.29 -4.94 -8.43
CA ASN A 45 12.69 -6.05 -9.16
C ASN A 45 11.55 -6.76 -8.41
N HIS A 46 11.19 -6.30 -7.21
CA HIS A 46 10.13 -6.93 -6.41
C HIS A 46 8.77 -6.72 -7.08
N PRO A 47 7.88 -7.72 -7.13
CA PRO A 47 6.54 -7.59 -7.73
C PRO A 47 5.75 -6.37 -7.25
N VAL A 48 5.73 -6.10 -5.93
CA VAL A 48 5.10 -4.89 -5.37
C VAL A 48 5.63 -3.57 -5.97
N VAL A 49 6.91 -3.49 -6.31
CA VAL A 49 7.48 -2.27 -6.93
C VAL A 49 6.95 -2.12 -8.36
N ARG A 50 6.76 -3.23 -9.08
CA ARG A 50 6.15 -3.20 -10.42
C ARG A 50 4.67 -2.80 -10.36
N MET A 51 3.95 -3.22 -9.32
CA MET A 51 2.55 -2.84 -9.08
C MET A 51 2.36 -1.33 -8.93
N TRP A 52 3.31 -0.64 -8.30
CA TRP A 52 3.23 0.81 -8.03
C TRP A 52 4.04 1.68 -9.01
N ARG A 53 4.71 1.09 -10.00
CA ARG A 53 5.55 1.83 -10.95
C ARG A 53 4.72 2.81 -11.77
N GLY A 54 5.14 4.07 -11.82
CA GLY A 54 4.41 5.15 -12.50
C GLY A 54 3.38 5.86 -11.63
N TYR A 55 3.11 5.35 -10.41
CA TYR A 55 2.06 5.86 -9.52
C TYR A 55 2.61 6.26 -8.14
N ARG A 56 3.80 6.87 -8.10
CA ARG A 56 4.43 7.34 -6.85
C ARG A 56 3.54 8.30 -6.05
N PRO A 57 2.82 9.27 -6.66
CA PRO A 57 1.88 10.10 -5.92
C PRO A 57 0.78 9.31 -5.20
N ALA A 58 0.20 8.30 -5.86
CA ALA A 58 -0.81 7.43 -5.25
C ALA A 58 -0.22 6.57 -4.13
N LEU A 59 1.03 6.10 -4.28
CA LEU A 59 1.75 5.40 -3.20
C LEU A 59 1.98 6.29 -1.97
N MET A 60 2.20 7.59 -2.17
CA MET A 60 2.30 8.55 -1.07
C MET A 60 0.95 8.74 -0.38
N ALA A 61 -0.16 8.83 -1.13
CA ALA A 61 -1.50 8.88 -0.53
C ALA A 61 -1.83 7.61 0.28
N TYR A 62 -1.40 6.44 -0.20
CA TYR A 62 -1.45 5.19 0.57
C TYR A 62 -0.62 5.27 1.86
N GLN A 63 0.60 5.84 1.80
CA GLN A 63 1.44 6.07 2.98
C GLN A 63 0.74 6.97 4.01
N ASP A 64 0.09 8.04 3.57
CA ASP A 64 -0.62 8.96 4.46
C ASP A 64 -1.75 8.25 5.19
N ALA A 65 -2.64 7.55 4.46
CA ALA A 65 -3.71 6.77 5.07
C ALA A 65 -3.19 5.74 6.08
N THR A 66 -2.04 5.12 5.78
CA THR A 66 -1.39 4.16 6.68
C THR A 66 -0.91 4.84 7.96
N CYS A 67 -0.26 5.99 7.83
CA CYS A 67 0.28 6.75 8.95
C CYS A 67 -0.83 7.43 9.77
N ASP A 68 -1.91 7.89 9.13
CA ASP A 68 -3.07 8.50 9.79
C ASP A 68 -3.73 7.48 10.71
N GLU A 69 -4.01 6.28 10.20
CA GLU A 69 -4.58 5.19 11.00
C GLU A 69 -3.62 4.74 12.12
N TRP A 70 -2.32 4.72 11.85
CA TRP A 70 -1.31 4.36 12.86
C TRP A 70 -1.26 5.38 14.01
N GLU A 71 -1.29 6.67 13.69
CA GLU A 71 -1.32 7.76 14.66
C GLU A 71 -2.65 7.82 15.41
N ALA A 72 -3.77 7.56 14.73
CA ALA A 72 -5.10 7.47 15.34
C ALA A 72 -5.18 6.36 16.41
N ARG A 73 -4.41 5.27 16.25
CA ARG A 73 -4.25 4.22 17.27
C ARG A 73 -3.32 4.59 18.42
N GLY A 74 -2.83 5.83 18.47
CA GLY A 74 -1.97 6.34 19.54
C GLY A 74 -0.49 5.99 19.39
N HIS A 75 -0.06 5.58 18.19
CA HIS A 75 1.35 5.27 17.94
C HIS A 75 2.09 6.44 17.28
N VAL A 76 3.40 6.52 17.49
CA VAL A 76 4.26 7.54 16.85
C VAL A 76 4.67 7.08 15.44
N ASP A 77 4.48 7.94 14.44
CA ASP A 77 5.00 7.71 13.09
C ASP A 77 6.45 8.20 12.94
N THR A 78 7.22 7.50 12.09
CA THR A 78 8.58 7.91 11.69
C THR A 78 8.85 7.66 10.20
N CYS A 79 7.80 7.35 9.42
CA CYS A 79 7.90 6.92 8.03
C CYS A 79 7.35 7.96 7.06
N ARG A 80 6.24 8.64 7.39
CA ARG A 80 5.54 9.58 6.50
C ARG A 80 6.48 10.62 5.90
N LEU A 81 7.21 11.33 6.77
CA LEU A 81 8.15 12.38 6.33
C LEU A 81 9.27 11.84 5.43
N LYS A 82 9.78 10.62 5.71
CA LYS A 82 10.83 10.02 4.89
C LYS A 82 10.30 9.64 3.50
N THR A 83 9.09 9.10 3.44
CA THR A 83 8.44 8.75 2.16
C THR A 83 8.18 10.00 1.35
N LEU A 84 7.73 11.10 1.99
CA LEU A 84 7.55 12.39 1.32
C LEU A 84 8.86 12.95 0.77
N ILE A 85 9.96 12.92 1.55
CA ILE A 85 11.29 13.35 1.07
C ILE A 85 11.73 12.54 -0.16
N ASP A 86 11.52 11.21 -0.14
CA ASP A 86 11.87 10.36 -1.27
C ASP A 86 11.01 10.70 -2.51
N LEU A 87 9.72 11.05 -2.34
CA LEU A 87 8.86 11.56 -3.42
C LEU A 87 9.33 12.92 -3.95
N GLU A 88 9.74 13.83 -3.06
CA GLU A 88 10.19 15.19 -3.41
C GLU A 88 11.42 15.22 -4.32
N ALA A 89 12.21 14.14 -4.36
CA ALA A 89 13.28 13.95 -5.34
C ALA A 89 12.78 13.86 -6.79
N VAL A 90 11.48 13.61 -7.01
CA VAL A 90 10.81 13.61 -8.31
C VAL A 90 9.80 14.77 -8.35
N THR A 91 10.25 15.94 -8.81
CA THR A 91 9.51 17.21 -8.69
C THR A 91 8.10 17.16 -9.27
N GLU A 92 7.93 16.54 -10.43
CA GLU A 92 6.63 16.42 -11.12
C GLU A 92 5.62 15.59 -10.30
N ASP A 93 6.06 14.45 -9.77
CA ASP A 93 5.21 13.58 -8.95
C ASP A 93 4.85 14.26 -7.61
N ALA A 94 5.81 14.93 -6.98
CA ALA A 94 5.56 15.68 -5.75
C ALA A 94 4.59 16.85 -5.98
N ALA A 95 4.63 17.50 -7.14
CA ALA A 95 3.67 18.53 -7.50
C ALA A 95 2.27 17.95 -7.74
N ALA A 96 2.17 16.84 -8.49
CA ALA A 96 0.91 16.16 -8.75
C ALA A 96 0.24 15.67 -7.46
N TYR A 97 1.00 15.07 -6.55
CA TYR A 97 0.54 14.66 -5.22
C TYR A 97 -0.03 15.84 -4.42
N ARG A 98 0.73 16.95 -4.26
CA ARG A 98 0.26 18.12 -3.50
C ARG A 98 -0.96 18.79 -4.09
N ALA A 99 -1.10 18.76 -5.42
CA ALA A 99 -2.25 19.30 -6.11
C ALA A 99 -3.46 18.34 -6.13
N GLY A 100 -3.30 17.07 -5.72
CA GLY A 100 -4.35 16.05 -5.81
C GLY A 100 -4.73 15.69 -7.25
N THR A 101 -3.78 15.80 -8.20
CA THR A 101 -4.01 15.64 -9.66
C THR A 101 -3.37 14.39 -10.24
N TYR A 102 -3.11 13.39 -9.40
CA TYR A 102 -2.47 12.15 -9.80
C TYR A 102 -3.50 11.05 -10.08
N ASP A 103 -3.13 10.15 -10.99
CA ASP A 103 -3.93 8.96 -11.28
C ASP A 103 -3.69 7.86 -10.24
N LEU A 104 -4.69 7.01 -10.07
CA LEU A 104 -4.58 5.75 -9.34
C LEU A 104 -4.14 4.64 -10.31
N PRO A 105 -3.40 3.62 -9.83
CA PRO A 105 -3.05 2.48 -10.66
C PRO A 105 -4.29 1.79 -11.27
N PRO A 106 -4.22 1.20 -12.47
CA PRO A 106 -5.37 0.62 -13.17
C PRO A 106 -5.99 -0.59 -12.45
N TRP A 107 -5.25 -1.19 -11.52
CA TRP A 107 -5.71 -2.28 -10.68
C TRP A 107 -6.42 -1.81 -9.42
N PHE A 108 -6.37 -0.51 -9.10
CA PHE A 108 -7.09 0.06 -7.97
C PHE A 108 -8.60 -0.03 -8.24
N GLY A 109 -9.36 -0.59 -7.30
CA GLY A 109 -10.77 -0.93 -7.51
C GLY A 109 -11.00 -2.31 -8.14
N SER A 110 -9.95 -3.06 -8.50
CA SER A 110 -10.10 -4.42 -9.01
C SER A 110 -10.48 -5.38 -7.89
N GLU A 111 -11.72 -5.89 -7.95
CA GLU A 111 -12.22 -6.86 -6.98
C GLU A 111 -11.36 -8.12 -6.89
N GLU A 112 -10.74 -8.55 -7.99
CA GLU A 112 -9.82 -9.69 -7.98
C GLU A 112 -8.59 -9.42 -7.09
N VAL A 113 -8.02 -8.21 -7.15
CA VAL A 113 -6.90 -7.79 -6.32
C VAL A 113 -7.33 -7.73 -4.85
N HIS A 114 -8.45 -7.05 -4.57
CA HIS A 114 -8.99 -6.89 -3.22
C HIS A 114 -9.30 -8.24 -2.57
N ARG A 115 -9.94 -9.18 -3.29
CA ARG A 115 -10.20 -10.55 -2.80
C ARG A 115 -8.93 -11.32 -2.49
N SER A 116 -7.91 -11.23 -3.34
CA SER A 116 -6.64 -11.89 -3.09
C SER A 116 -5.94 -11.35 -1.82
N HIS A 117 -6.12 -10.04 -1.53
CA HIS A 117 -5.62 -9.40 -0.33
C HIS A 117 -6.37 -9.89 0.92
N ARG A 118 -7.71 -9.91 0.88
CA ARG A 118 -8.57 -10.42 1.94
C ARG A 118 -8.27 -11.88 2.26
N SER A 119 -8.10 -12.73 1.24
CA SER A 119 -7.69 -14.13 1.39
C SER A 119 -6.31 -14.27 2.04
N ASN A 120 -5.33 -13.43 1.66
CA ASN A 120 -4.00 -13.45 2.27
C ASN A 120 -4.04 -12.99 3.73
N LEU A 121 -4.81 -11.94 4.07
CA LEU A 121 -5.00 -11.49 5.44
C LEU A 121 -5.65 -12.58 6.29
N LEU A 122 -6.68 -13.26 5.78
CA LEU A 122 -7.33 -14.39 6.45
C LEU A 122 -6.36 -15.52 6.78
N ARG A 123 -5.42 -15.86 5.88
CA ARG A 123 -4.33 -16.82 6.20
C ARG A 123 -3.42 -16.36 7.32
N LYS A 124 -3.21 -15.05 7.41
CA LYS A 124 -2.28 -14.46 8.36
C LYS A 124 -2.89 -14.42 9.76
N ASP A 125 -4.18 -14.14 9.88
CA ASP A 125 -4.90 -14.17 11.16
C ASP A 125 -6.39 -14.54 10.92
N PRO A 126 -6.74 -15.82 11.03
CA PRO A 126 -8.10 -16.27 10.74
C PRO A 126 -9.16 -15.67 11.67
N VAL A 127 -8.80 -15.28 12.89
CA VAL A 127 -9.75 -14.77 13.88
C VAL A 127 -10.02 -13.29 13.64
N HIS A 128 -8.97 -12.47 13.52
CA HIS A 128 -9.11 -11.02 13.30
C HIS A 128 -9.81 -10.72 11.97
N TYR A 129 -9.56 -11.51 10.93
CA TYR A 129 -10.06 -11.24 9.58
C TYR A 129 -11.32 -12.03 9.18
N ALA A 130 -11.88 -12.86 10.07
CA ALA A 130 -13.03 -13.72 9.75
C ALA A 130 -14.23 -12.95 9.19
N GLU A 131 -14.61 -11.83 9.82
CA GLU A 131 -15.77 -11.04 9.41
C GLU A 131 -15.52 -10.31 8.08
N MET A 132 -14.35 -9.66 7.95
CA MET A 132 -13.99 -8.90 6.74
C MET A 132 -13.82 -9.78 5.50
N ALA A 133 -13.33 -11.01 5.69
CA ALA A 133 -13.01 -11.95 4.62
C ALA A 133 -14.00 -13.12 4.53
N HIS A 134 -15.22 -12.96 5.05
CA HIS A 134 -16.23 -14.03 5.12
C HIS A 134 -16.66 -14.58 3.74
N ASP A 135 -16.49 -13.81 2.68
CA ASP A 135 -16.85 -14.11 1.28
C ASP A 135 -15.68 -14.65 0.44
N VAL A 136 -14.49 -14.81 1.02
CA VAL A 136 -13.31 -15.31 0.32
C VAL A 136 -12.71 -16.55 1.00
N PRO A 137 -12.32 -17.58 0.23
CA PRO A 137 -11.61 -18.71 0.81
C PRO A 137 -10.19 -18.30 1.22
N ALA A 138 -9.63 -18.98 2.22
CA ALA A 138 -8.30 -18.68 2.75
C ALA A 138 -7.13 -19.18 1.87
N ASP A 139 -7.35 -19.63 0.64
CA ASP A 139 -6.32 -20.27 -0.19
C ASP A 139 -6.17 -19.65 -1.59
N LEU A 140 -6.81 -18.51 -1.86
CA LEU A 140 -6.64 -17.81 -3.14
C LEU A 140 -5.16 -17.45 -3.36
N ALA A 141 -4.71 -17.70 -4.60
CA ALA A 141 -3.43 -17.23 -5.08
C ALA A 141 -3.38 -15.70 -4.98
N TYR A 142 -2.23 -15.20 -4.55
CA TYR A 142 -2.04 -13.76 -4.44
C TYR A 142 -1.87 -13.13 -5.83
N VAL A 143 -2.64 -12.08 -6.11
CA VAL A 143 -2.64 -11.41 -7.41
C VAL A 143 -1.62 -10.27 -7.37
N TRP A 144 -0.57 -10.36 -8.20
CA TRP A 144 0.40 -9.29 -8.40
C TRP A 144 0.03 -8.50 -9.67
N PRO A 145 -0.78 -7.45 -9.58
CA PRO A 145 -1.08 -6.65 -10.75
C PRO A 145 0.19 -5.89 -11.16
N SER A 146 0.44 -5.80 -12.47
CA SER A 146 1.38 -4.82 -12.99
C SER A 146 0.67 -3.50 -13.18
N ALA A 147 1.31 -2.40 -12.82
CA ALA A 147 0.97 -1.12 -13.41
C ALA A 147 1.12 -1.26 -14.93
N SER A 148 0.03 -1.12 -15.70
CA SER A 148 0.15 -0.96 -17.14
C SER A 148 0.94 0.33 -17.36
N VAL A 149 2.14 0.18 -17.94
CA VAL A 149 3.01 1.27 -18.40
C VAL A 149 2.60 1.71 -19.78
#